data_AF-A0A918V6G6-F1
#
_entry.id   AF-A0A918V6G6-F1
#
_cell.length_a   1.000
_cell.length_b   1.000
_cell.length_c   1.000
_cell.angle_alpha   90.00
_cell.angle_beta   90.00
_cell.angle_gamma   90.00
#
_symmetry.space_group_name_H-M   'P 1'
#
loop_
_entity.id
_entity.type
_entity.pdbx_description
1 polymer ?
#
loop_
_entity_poly.entity_id
_entity_poly.type
_entity_poly.pdbx_seq_one_letter_code
_entity_poly.pdbx_strand_id
1 'polypeptide(L)'
;MQYDTPEELRAFLRLCLAGPGREKCTPARLVEILPEPMHDELTRHAPHLRAMRHRLDALATQRERAHQEYADALAAWIRGEEPEPAGERYVIGRNGVFATLYDRKDERLLVENATEEHCRRVRDELLAGEPQPADRPVPLPDAVTAAHDAAVAHAVACGTCWPGARLAEMCDAGQRAALAGLAGQAAKVLAGGQGEARKRLEDLEGLVTEYRLPPAPPAYTPLIVRRDPAYDGTRWAILHDPGDSTVRRAWTADGWEMAWSLTHQEVFCWPDAETALAQARRAQAQDDEHEPDVDGAGRTPAEYHTRP
;
A
#
# COMPACT_ATOMS: atom_id res chain seq x y z
N MET A 1 -18.11 -13.13 -45.38
CA MET A 1 -19.48 -13.44 -44.95
C MET A 1 -19.93 -12.30 -44.07
N GLN A 2 -21.05 -11.66 -44.38
CA GLN A 2 -21.71 -10.72 -43.47
C GLN A 2 -22.70 -11.55 -42.63
N TYR A 3 -22.74 -11.30 -41.32
CA TYR A 3 -23.72 -11.90 -40.41
C TYR A 3 -24.67 -10.79 -39.99
N ASP A 4 -25.70 -10.58 -40.80
CA ASP A 4 -26.57 -9.40 -40.69
C ASP A 4 -27.45 -9.49 -39.43
N THR A 5 -27.68 -10.71 -38.93
CA THR A 5 -28.48 -10.96 -37.72
C THR A 5 -27.69 -11.70 -36.62
N PRO A 6 -28.04 -11.48 -35.34
CA PRO A 6 -27.43 -12.22 -34.24
C PRO A 6 -27.71 -13.73 -34.31
N GLU A 7 -28.83 -14.15 -34.90
CA GLU A 7 -29.21 -15.56 -35.08
C GLU A 7 -28.28 -16.28 -36.06
N GLU A 8 -27.95 -15.65 -37.19
CA GLU A 8 -27.00 -16.18 -38.18
C GLU A 8 -25.61 -16.37 -37.58
N LEU A 9 -25.13 -15.38 -36.82
CA LEU A 9 -23.85 -15.47 -36.14
C LEU A 9 -23.83 -16.61 -35.10
N ARG A 10 -24.88 -16.74 -34.29
CA ARG A 10 -24.99 -17.85 -33.32
C ARG A 10 -25.06 -19.21 -34.01
N ALA A 11 -25.79 -19.32 -35.12
CA ALA A 11 -25.88 -20.56 -35.88
C ALA A 11 -24.52 -20.97 -36.43
N PHE A 12 -23.76 -20.02 -36.99
CA PHE A 12 -22.40 -20.25 -37.45
C PHE A 12 -21.47 -20.71 -36.32
N LEU A 13 -21.48 -20.01 -35.18
CA LEU A 13 -20.63 -20.37 -34.03
C LEU A 13 -20.97 -21.76 -33.48
N ARG A 14 -22.25 -22.17 -33.48
CA ARG A 14 -22.65 -23.54 -33.11
C ARG A 14 -22.06 -24.58 -34.05
N LEU A 15 -22.02 -24.30 -35.36
CA LEU A 15 -21.38 -25.19 -36.33
C LEU A 15 -19.87 -25.31 -36.07
N CYS A 16 -19.21 -24.22 -35.68
CA CYS A 16 -17.80 -24.25 -35.29
C CYS A 16 -17.56 -25.14 -34.05
N LEU A 17 -18.48 -25.14 -33.08
CA LEU A 17 -18.37 -25.96 -31.86
C LEU A 17 -18.67 -27.44 -32.09
N ALA A 18 -19.54 -27.78 -33.05
CA ALA A 18 -20.09 -29.13 -33.22
C ALA A 18 -19.87 -29.74 -34.62
N GLY A 19 -18.79 -29.37 -35.31
CA GLY A 19 -18.50 -29.84 -36.67
C GLY A 19 -18.18 -31.34 -36.74
N PRO A 20 -18.82 -32.13 -37.64
CA PRO A 20 -18.52 -33.54 -37.81
C PRO A 20 -17.10 -33.75 -38.38
N GLY A 21 -16.35 -34.71 -37.82
CA GLY A 21 -15.04 -35.12 -38.32
C GLY A 21 -13.86 -34.21 -37.95
N ARG A 22 -14.04 -33.27 -37.01
CA ARG A 22 -12.94 -32.45 -36.46
C ARG A 22 -12.81 -32.67 -34.96
N GLU A 23 -11.63 -32.38 -34.40
CA GLU A 23 -11.47 -32.30 -32.95
C GLU A 23 -12.49 -31.31 -32.37
N LYS A 24 -13.07 -31.64 -31.22
CA LYS A 24 -14.10 -30.82 -30.57
C LYS A 24 -13.53 -29.43 -30.26
N CYS A 25 -13.99 -28.41 -30.99
CA CYS A 25 -13.64 -27.04 -30.70
C CYS A 25 -14.41 -26.58 -29.45
N THR A 26 -13.68 -26.23 -28.39
CA THR A 26 -14.28 -25.68 -27.17
C THR A 26 -14.53 -24.18 -27.36
N PRO A 27 -15.46 -23.55 -26.61
CA PRO A 27 -15.65 -22.11 -26.65
C PRO A 27 -14.36 -21.31 -26.39
N ALA A 28 -13.49 -21.79 -25.48
CA ALA A 28 -12.20 -21.18 -25.21
C ALA A 28 -11.28 -21.21 -26.46
N ARG A 29 -11.17 -22.39 -27.10
CA ARG A 29 -10.37 -22.53 -28.33
C ARG A 29 -10.94 -21.71 -29.48
N LEU A 30 -12.27 -21.58 -29.56
CA LEU A 30 -12.94 -20.78 -30.58
C LEU A 30 -12.57 -19.29 -30.48
N VAL A 31 -12.44 -18.75 -29.26
CA VAL A 31 -12.00 -17.36 -29.04
C VAL A 31 -10.57 -17.14 -29.56
N GLU A 32 -9.68 -18.13 -29.43
CA GLU A 32 -8.28 -18.00 -29.87
C GLU A 32 -8.11 -18.03 -31.41
N ILE A 33 -9.01 -18.71 -32.12
CA ILE A 33 -8.89 -18.94 -33.56
C ILE A 33 -9.83 -18.07 -34.41
N LEU A 34 -10.73 -17.31 -33.78
CA LEU A 34 -11.70 -16.48 -34.49
C LEU A 34 -10.94 -15.33 -35.18
N PRO A 35 -11.19 -15.06 -36.47
CA PRO A 35 -10.58 -13.91 -37.12
C PRO A 35 -11.20 -12.59 -36.62
N GLU A 36 -10.43 -11.50 -36.65
CA GLU A 36 -10.83 -10.19 -36.11
C GLU A 36 -12.20 -9.68 -36.61
N PRO A 37 -12.55 -9.79 -37.90
CA PRO A 37 -13.87 -9.34 -38.37
C PRO A 37 -15.04 -10.05 -37.68
N MET A 38 -14.86 -11.31 -37.27
CA MET A 38 -15.89 -12.04 -36.53
C MET A 38 -15.99 -11.58 -35.06
N HIS A 39 -14.89 -11.13 -34.47
CA HIS A 39 -14.94 -10.50 -33.16
C HIS A 39 -15.65 -9.15 -33.19
N ASP A 40 -15.52 -8.40 -34.28
CA ASP A 40 -16.28 -7.16 -34.49
C ASP A 40 -17.78 -7.43 -34.59
N GLU A 41 -18.17 -8.46 -35.35
CA GLU A 41 -19.57 -8.91 -35.44
C GLU A 41 -20.11 -9.38 -34.08
N LEU A 42 -19.33 -10.17 -33.33
CA LEU A 42 -19.67 -10.58 -31.97
C LEU A 42 -19.86 -9.38 -31.04
N THR A 43 -18.97 -8.40 -31.13
CA THR A 43 -19.03 -7.18 -30.31
C THR A 43 -20.26 -6.34 -30.66
N ARG A 44 -20.63 -6.27 -31.95
CA ARG A 44 -21.81 -5.55 -32.42
C ARG A 44 -23.10 -6.18 -31.90
N HIS A 45 -23.21 -7.51 -32.02
CA HIS A 45 -24.42 -8.25 -31.67
C HIS A 45 -24.51 -8.61 -30.18
N ALA A 46 -23.38 -8.62 -29.45
CA ALA A 46 -23.31 -8.94 -28.02
C ALA A 46 -22.34 -8.00 -27.27
N PRO A 47 -22.73 -6.74 -27.00
CA PRO A 47 -21.84 -5.72 -26.41
C PRO A 47 -21.21 -6.10 -25.06
N HIS A 48 -21.87 -6.94 -24.26
CA HIS A 48 -21.33 -7.41 -22.98
C HIS A 48 -20.06 -8.26 -23.16
N LEU A 49 -19.91 -8.98 -24.28
CA LEU A 49 -18.69 -9.73 -24.60
C LEU A 49 -17.49 -8.80 -24.87
N ARG A 50 -17.73 -7.55 -25.27
CA ARG A 50 -16.67 -6.55 -25.46
C ARG A 50 -15.95 -6.25 -24.15
N ALA A 51 -16.70 -6.03 -23.08
CA ALA A 51 -16.12 -5.77 -21.75
C ALA A 51 -15.31 -6.98 -21.25
N MET A 52 -15.78 -8.20 -21.52
CA MET A 52 -15.05 -9.42 -21.19
C MET A 52 -13.78 -9.58 -22.04
N ARG A 53 -13.81 -9.27 -23.34
CA ARG A 53 -12.63 -9.30 -24.22
C ARG A 53 -11.57 -8.30 -23.76
N HIS A 54 -11.95 -7.05 -23.51
CA HIS A 54 -11.04 -6.03 -22.96
C HIS A 54 -10.40 -6.49 -21.65
N ARG A 55 -11.16 -7.17 -20.79
CA ARG A 55 -10.61 -7.75 -19.55
C ARG A 55 -9.63 -8.88 -19.84
N LEU A 56 -9.90 -9.75 -20.81
CA LEU A 56 -8.98 -10.81 -21.22
C LEU A 56 -7.68 -10.22 -21.79
N ASP A 57 -7.76 -9.20 -22.65
CA ASP A 57 -6.59 -8.53 -23.23
C ASP A 57 -5.74 -7.88 -22.14
N ALA A 58 -6.38 -7.17 -21.19
CA ALA A 58 -5.68 -6.58 -20.05
C ALA A 58 -4.95 -7.64 -19.19
N LEU A 59 -5.60 -8.78 -18.93
CA LEU A 59 -4.98 -9.90 -18.21
C LEU A 59 -3.83 -10.54 -19.00
N ALA A 60 -3.96 -10.64 -20.33
CA ALA A 60 -2.89 -11.15 -21.19
C ALA A 60 -1.68 -10.21 -21.18
N THR A 61 -1.88 -8.89 -21.29
CA THR A 61 -0.82 -7.89 -21.15
C THR A 61 -0.17 -7.97 -19.77
N GLN A 62 -0.95 -8.13 -18.70
CA GLN A 62 -0.43 -8.26 -17.34
C GLN A 62 0.43 -9.53 -17.20
N ARG A 63 -0.01 -10.66 -17.76
CA ARG A 63 0.75 -11.91 -17.77
C ARG A 63 2.07 -11.76 -18.52
N GLU A 64 2.04 -11.16 -19.71
CA GLU A 64 3.25 -10.96 -20.52
C GLU A 64 4.26 -10.07 -19.80
N ARG A 65 3.79 -8.98 -19.18
CA ARG A 65 4.64 -8.12 -18.35
C ARG A 65 5.27 -8.89 -17.18
N ALA A 66 4.49 -9.69 -16.46
CA ALA A 66 5.00 -10.50 -15.35
C ALA A 66 6.02 -11.55 -15.83
N HIS A 67 5.81 -12.15 -17.01
CA HIS A 67 6.79 -13.05 -17.63
C HIS A 67 8.09 -12.31 -17.99
N GLN A 68 8.00 -11.11 -18.56
CA GLN A 68 9.17 -10.30 -18.88
C GLN A 68 9.94 -9.89 -17.62
N GLU A 69 9.25 -9.42 -16.58
CA GLU A 69 9.85 -9.07 -15.28
C GLU A 69 10.57 -10.28 -14.66
N TYR A 70 9.96 -11.48 -14.73
CA TYR A 70 10.62 -12.71 -14.29
C TYR A 70 11.85 -13.04 -15.15
N ALA A 71 11.76 -12.92 -16.47
CA ALA A 71 12.87 -13.17 -17.39
C ALA A 71 14.03 -12.21 -17.13
N ASP A 72 13.75 -10.93 -16.88
CA ASP A 72 14.75 -9.91 -16.55
C ASP A 72 15.42 -10.20 -15.20
N ALA A 73 14.63 -10.54 -14.18
CA ALA A 73 15.14 -10.94 -12.87
C ALA A 73 16.01 -12.21 -12.94
N LEU A 74 15.60 -13.20 -13.73
CA LEU A 74 16.37 -14.41 -13.99
C LEU A 74 17.69 -14.08 -14.71
N ALA A 75 17.65 -13.18 -15.69
CA ALA A 75 18.84 -12.75 -16.41
C ALA A 75 19.83 -11.99 -15.51
N ALA A 76 19.35 -11.12 -14.62
CA ALA A 76 20.17 -10.44 -13.61
C ALA A 76 20.84 -11.45 -12.65
N TRP A 77 20.06 -12.40 -12.13
CA TRP A 77 20.58 -13.46 -11.27
C TRP A 77 21.66 -14.29 -11.96
N ILE A 78 21.48 -14.65 -13.24
CA ILE A 78 22.49 -15.37 -14.05
C ILE A 78 23.80 -14.57 -14.17
N ARG A 79 23.72 -13.23 -14.22
CA ARG A 79 24.91 -12.34 -14.30
C ARG A 79 25.59 -12.10 -12.95
N GLY A 80 25.03 -12.61 -11.85
CA GLY A 80 25.52 -12.29 -10.50
C GLY A 80 25.17 -10.87 -10.05
N GLU A 81 24.23 -10.22 -10.74
CA GLU A 81 23.59 -9.00 -10.27
C GLU A 81 22.52 -9.44 -9.25
N GLU A 82 22.53 -8.87 -8.05
CA GLU A 82 21.40 -9.03 -7.14
C GLU A 82 20.24 -8.26 -7.78
N PRO A 83 19.17 -8.93 -8.25
CA PRO A 83 18.07 -8.23 -8.86
C PRO A 83 17.49 -7.30 -7.81
N GLU A 84 17.55 -5.99 -8.04
CA GLU A 84 16.75 -5.07 -7.24
C GLU A 84 15.33 -5.61 -7.28
N PRO A 85 14.70 -5.89 -6.13
CA PRO A 85 13.34 -6.37 -6.14
C PRO A 85 12.54 -5.32 -6.90
N ALA A 86 11.98 -5.70 -8.05
CA ALA A 86 11.15 -4.83 -8.89
C ALA A 86 9.84 -4.41 -8.20
N GLY A 87 9.75 -4.60 -6.88
CA GLY A 87 8.64 -4.17 -6.08
C GLY A 87 8.62 -2.66 -5.99
N GLU A 88 7.51 -2.09 -6.46
CA GLU A 88 7.02 -0.81 -5.97
C GLU A 88 7.28 -0.76 -4.46
N ARG A 89 8.01 0.27 -3.99
CA ARG A 89 8.27 0.51 -2.56
C ARG A 89 7.00 0.30 -1.75
N TYR A 90 5.87 0.67 -2.33
CA TYR A 90 4.55 0.51 -1.78
C TYR A 90 3.80 -0.62 -2.48
N VAL A 91 3.49 -1.69 -1.75
CA VAL A 91 2.74 -2.83 -2.26
C VAL A 91 1.29 -2.72 -1.83
N ILE A 92 0.37 -2.81 -2.79
CA ILE A 92 -1.06 -2.91 -2.52
C ILE A 92 -1.45 -4.40 -2.46
N GLY A 93 -1.56 -4.95 -1.25
CA GLY A 93 -2.17 -6.26 -1.03
C GLY A 93 -3.69 -6.16 -1.09
N ARG A 94 -4.37 -7.20 -1.59
CA ARG A 94 -5.84 -7.33 -1.53
C ARG A 94 -6.23 -8.47 -0.61
N ASN A 95 -7.26 -8.26 0.21
CA ASN A 95 -7.98 -9.32 0.90
C ASN A 95 -9.50 -9.11 0.73
N GLY A 96 -10.07 -9.73 -0.30
CA GLY A 96 -11.49 -9.56 -0.64
C GLY A 96 -11.83 -8.17 -1.18
N VAL A 97 -12.72 -7.45 -0.47
CA VAL A 97 -13.21 -6.10 -0.85
C VAL A 97 -12.18 -5.02 -0.51
N PHE A 98 -11.22 -5.33 0.36
CA PHE A 98 -10.30 -4.36 0.92
C PHE A 98 -8.89 -4.51 0.38
N ALA A 99 -8.16 -3.40 0.42
CA ALA A 99 -6.78 -3.27 0.00
C ALA A 99 -5.93 -2.68 1.14
N THR A 100 -4.66 -3.05 1.14
CA THR A 100 -3.67 -2.69 2.15
C THR A 100 -2.43 -2.17 1.44
N LEU A 101 -1.99 -0.95 1.75
CA LEU A 101 -0.74 -0.36 1.26
C LEU A 101 0.38 -0.61 2.28
N TYR A 102 1.44 -1.30 1.86
CA TYR A 102 2.59 -1.63 2.69
C TYR A 102 3.86 -1.01 2.10
N ASP A 103 4.61 -0.23 2.90
CA ASP A 103 5.95 0.24 2.55
C ASP A 103 6.95 -0.89 2.82
N ARG A 104 7.44 -1.53 1.75
CA ARG A 104 8.45 -2.59 1.82
C ARG A 104 9.80 -2.10 2.30
N LYS A 105 10.18 -0.87 1.98
CA LYS A 105 11.51 -0.34 2.32
C LYS A 105 11.62 -0.09 3.83
N ASP A 106 10.55 0.46 4.40
CA ASP A 106 10.49 0.80 5.82
C ASP A 106 9.79 -0.30 6.65
N GLU A 107 9.44 -1.43 6.03
CA GLU A 107 8.71 -2.55 6.61
C GLU A 107 7.48 -2.15 7.46
N ARG A 108 6.68 -1.20 6.94
CA ARG A 108 5.54 -0.65 7.67
C ARG A 108 4.25 -0.63 6.87
N LEU A 109 3.15 -0.81 7.58
CA LEU A 109 1.81 -0.65 7.06
C LEU A 109 1.47 0.84 6.95
N LEU A 110 1.06 1.31 5.76
CA LEU A 110 0.70 2.71 5.53
C LEU A 110 -0.80 2.91 5.49
N VAL A 111 -1.51 2.00 4.81
CA VAL A 111 -2.96 2.01 4.69
C VAL A 111 -3.44 0.59 4.88
N GLU A 112 -4.48 0.39 5.68
CA GLU A 112 -5.06 -0.93 5.88
C GLU A 112 -6.56 -0.88 5.64
N ASN A 113 -7.10 -1.95 5.05
CA ASN A 113 -8.52 -2.14 4.81
C ASN A 113 -9.26 -0.99 4.08
N ALA A 114 -8.56 -0.29 3.18
CA ALA A 114 -9.17 0.75 2.37
C ALA A 114 -9.67 0.20 1.03
N THR A 115 -10.34 1.03 0.24
CA THR A 115 -10.55 0.69 -1.17
C THR A 115 -9.20 0.71 -1.89
N GLU A 116 -9.05 -0.13 -2.91
CA GLU A 116 -7.84 -0.08 -3.73
C GLU A 116 -7.59 1.30 -4.34
N GLU A 117 -8.65 1.99 -4.74
CA GLU A 117 -8.54 3.35 -5.26
C GLU A 117 -7.92 4.31 -4.23
N HIS A 118 -8.27 4.17 -2.95
CA HIS A 118 -7.65 4.95 -1.89
C HIS A 118 -6.19 4.55 -1.68
N CYS A 119 -5.86 3.26 -1.61
CA CYS A 119 -4.47 2.79 -1.51
C CYS A 119 -3.61 3.29 -2.69
N ARG A 120 -4.14 3.29 -3.91
CA ARG A 120 -3.45 3.83 -5.10
C ARG A 120 -3.23 5.32 -4.99
N ARG A 121 -4.24 6.09 -4.59
CA ARG A 121 -4.09 7.54 -4.40
C ARG A 121 -3.03 7.86 -3.35
N VAL A 122 -3.06 7.20 -2.19
CA VAL A 122 -2.06 7.40 -1.13
C VAL A 122 -0.66 7.02 -1.62
N ARG A 123 -0.54 5.88 -2.33
CA ARG A 123 0.71 5.49 -2.98
C ARG A 123 1.23 6.56 -3.94
N ASP A 124 0.38 7.05 -4.83
CA ASP A 124 0.77 8.00 -5.86
C ASP A 124 1.17 9.36 -5.24
N GLU A 125 0.50 9.78 -4.16
CA GLU A 125 0.88 10.96 -3.36
C GLU A 125 2.22 10.78 -2.65
N LEU A 126 2.48 9.61 -2.08
CA LEU A 126 3.76 9.28 -1.46
C LEU A 126 4.89 9.24 -2.49
N LEU A 127 4.66 8.64 -3.66
CA LEU A 127 5.63 8.64 -4.76
C LEU A 127 5.87 10.05 -5.32
N ALA A 128 4.86 10.91 -5.35
CA ALA A 128 5.00 12.31 -5.76
C ALA A 128 5.70 13.18 -4.69
N GLY A 129 5.58 12.80 -3.42
CA GLY A 129 6.20 13.47 -2.27
C GLY A 129 7.61 12.97 -1.94
N GLU A 130 7.97 11.77 -2.40
CA GLU A 130 9.35 11.32 -2.33
C GLU A 130 10.24 12.30 -3.08
N PRO A 131 11.28 12.86 -2.43
CA PRO A 131 12.27 13.62 -3.16
C PRO A 131 12.86 12.65 -4.18
N GLN A 132 12.48 12.82 -5.45
CA GLN A 132 13.09 12.07 -6.55
C GLN A 132 14.60 12.13 -6.34
N PRO A 133 15.28 10.97 -6.26
CA PRO A 133 16.71 10.96 -6.08
C PRO A 133 17.33 11.77 -7.23
N ALA A 134 17.77 12.97 -6.89
CA ALA A 134 18.62 13.87 -7.67
C ALA A 134 18.02 14.83 -8.74
N ASP A 135 16.72 15.18 -8.76
CA ASP A 135 16.22 16.15 -9.77
C ASP A 135 15.85 17.56 -9.27
N ARG A 136 16.01 17.83 -7.96
CA ARG A 136 16.20 19.21 -7.51
C ARG A 136 17.68 19.46 -7.32
N PRO A 137 18.42 19.94 -8.35
CA PRO A 137 19.76 20.44 -8.12
C PRO A 137 19.67 21.44 -6.96
N VAL A 138 20.53 21.27 -5.94
CA VAL A 138 20.75 22.32 -4.95
C VAL A 138 20.94 23.60 -5.77
N PRO A 139 20.18 24.68 -5.53
CA PRO A 139 20.35 25.90 -6.29
C PRO A 139 21.84 26.23 -6.31
N LEU A 140 22.44 26.17 -7.50
CA LEU A 140 23.88 26.33 -7.66
C LEU A 140 24.42 27.55 -6.89
N PRO A 141 23.69 28.69 -6.82
CA PRO A 141 24.10 29.83 -6.01
C PRO A 141 24.28 29.51 -4.52
N ASP A 142 23.37 28.74 -3.90
CA ASP A 142 23.42 28.45 -2.47
C ASP A 142 24.52 27.45 -2.13
N ALA A 143 24.72 26.44 -2.98
CA ALA A 143 25.82 25.48 -2.84
C ALA A 143 27.19 26.16 -2.97
N VAL A 144 27.33 27.03 -3.98
CA VAL A 144 28.55 27.81 -4.21
C VAL A 144 28.79 28.79 -3.05
N THR A 145 27.76 29.46 -2.55
CA THR A 145 27.88 30.36 -1.40
C THR A 145 28.34 29.62 -0.14
N ALA A 146 27.72 28.47 0.18
CA ALA A 146 28.12 27.67 1.34
C ALA A 146 29.57 27.15 1.25
N ALA A 147 29.99 26.70 0.06
CA ALA A 147 31.37 26.27 -0.19
C ALA A 147 32.36 27.42 -0.08
N HIS A 148 32.01 28.59 -0.64
CA HIS A 148 32.81 29.81 -0.57
C HIS A 148 32.98 30.30 0.87
N ASP A 149 31.90 30.38 1.65
CA ASP A 149 31.96 30.86 3.02
C ASP A 149 32.81 29.95 3.91
N ALA A 150 32.70 28.62 3.71
CA ALA A 150 33.56 27.65 4.39
C ALA A 150 35.04 27.78 3.97
N ALA A 151 35.32 28.04 2.70
CA ALA A 151 36.66 28.30 2.19
C ALA A 151 37.27 29.58 2.78
N VAL A 152 36.50 30.67 2.82
CA VAL A 152 36.92 31.95 3.41
C VAL A 152 37.18 31.81 4.91
N ALA A 153 36.28 31.17 5.64
CA ALA A 153 36.46 30.91 7.07
C ALA A 153 37.74 30.12 7.35
N HIS A 154 38.04 29.11 6.53
CA HIS A 154 39.30 28.38 6.63
C HIS A 154 40.51 29.27 6.33
N ALA A 155 40.47 30.04 5.24
CA ALA A 155 41.58 30.90 4.83
C ALA A 155 41.94 31.97 5.87
N VAL A 156 40.94 32.50 6.60
CA VAL A 156 41.16 33.45 7.71
C VAL A 156 41.92 32.79 8.88
N ALA A 157 41.68 31.52 9.15
CA ALA A 157 42.31 30.78 10.24
C ALA A 157 43.63 30.11 9.84
N CYS A 158 43.82 29.83 8.56
CA CYS A 158 44.96 29.10 8.02
C CYS A 158 46.10 30.06 7.66
N GLY A 159 47.28 29.93 8.29
CA GLY A 159 48.45 30.72 7.91
C GLY A 159 49.06 30.38 6.55
N THR A 160 48.54 29.36 5.86
CA THR A 160 49.01 28.89 4.54
C THR A 160 48.11 29.35 3.39
N CYS A 161 46.81 29.49 3.63
CA CYS A 161 45.85 29.95 2.61
C CYS A 161 45.68 31.46 2.72
N TRP A 162 45.33 32.14 1.63
CA TRP A 162 44.99 33.57 1.65
C TRP A 162 43.54 33.83 1.23
N PRO A 163 42.90 34.90 1.73
CA PRO A 163 41.60 35.33 1.25
C PRO A 163 41.64 35.61 -0.27
N GLY A 164 40.86 34.85 -1.04
CA GLY A 164 40.84 34.93 -2.50
C GLY A 164 41.62 33.83 -3.23
N ALA A 165 42.26 32.89 -2.52
CA ALA A 165 42.78 31.67 -3.13
C ALA A 165 41.66 30.90 -3.82
N ARG A 166 41.92 30.37 -5.03
CA ARG A 166 41.01 29.44 -5.69
C ARG A 166 40.97 28.13 -4.92
N LEU A 167 39.88 27.36 -5.04
CA LEU A 167 39.75 26.07 -4.34
C LEU A 167 40.96 25.15 -4.58
N ALA A 168 41.47 25.07 -5.81
CA ALA A 168 42.63 24.26 -6.17
C ALA A 168 43.98 24.79 -5.60
N GLU A 169 44.02 26.06 -5.18
CA GLU A 169 45.19 26.71 -4.57
C GLU A 169 45.17 26.61 -3.04
N MET A 170 44.03 26.24 -2.45
CA MET A 170 43.92 25.98 -1.01
C MET A 170 44.65 24.68 -0.63
N CYS A 171 45.13 24.60 0.60
CA CYS A 171 45.63 23.35 1.16
C CYS A 171 44.49 22.31 1.29
N ASP A 172 44.83 21.04 1.46
CA ASP A 172 43.86 19.94 1.56
C ASP A 172 42.78 20.16 2.64
N ALA A 173 43.15 20.79 3.76
CA ALA A 173 42.21 21.09 4.82
C ALA A 173 41.17 22.15 4.39
N GLY A 174 41.60 23.15 3.61
CA GLY A 174 40.73 24.16 3.04
C GLY A 174 39.80 23.60 1.97
N GLN A 175 40.32 22.72 1.11
CA GLN A 175 39.50 22.02 0.11
C GLN A 175 38.43 21.15 0.77
N ARG A 176 38.81 20.39 1.81
CA ARG A 176 37.85 19.59 2.59
C ARG A 176 36.81 20.45 3.29
N ALA A 177 37.20 21.60 3.85
CA ALA A 177 36.26 22.52 4.49
C ALA A 177 35.22 23.06 3.50
N ALA A 178 35.65 23.47 2.30
CA ALA A 178 34.76 23.93 1.23
C ALA A 178 33.79 22.84 0.76
N LEU A 179 34.29 21.62 0.53
CA LEU A 179 33.46 20.47 0.15
C LEU A 179 32.48 20.08 1.27
N ALA A 180 32.89 20.19 2.53
CA ALA A 180 32.01 19.97 3.68
C ALA A 180 30.88 21.02 3.75
N GLY A 181 31.17 22.28 3.40
CA GLY A 181 30.15 23.33 3.27
C GLY A 181 29.09 22.98 2.22
N LEU A 182 29.54 22.47 1.06
CA LEU A 182 28.64 22.00 -0.01
C LEU A 182 27.79 20.80 0.43
N ALA A 183 28.40 19.80 1.07
CA ALA A 183 27.69 18.65 1.60
C ALA A 183 26.67 19.04 2.68
N GLY A 184 27.02 20.00 3.55
CA GLY A 184 26.12 20.53 4.58
C GLY A 184 24.89 21.23 3.99
N GLN A 185 25.05 21.96 2.88
CA GLN A 185 23.92 22.58 2.19
C GLN A 185 23.00 21.55 1.52
N ALA A 186 23.58 20.52 0.89
CA ALA A 186 22.80 19.40 0.35
C ALA A 186 21.99 18.68 1.45
N ALA A 187 22.60 18.45 2.61
CA ALA A 187 21.92 17.84 3.76
C ALA A 187 20.75 18.70 4.27
N LYS A 188 20.89 20.04 4.31
CA LYS A 188 19.81 20.95 4.70
C LYS A 188 18.62 20.89 3.75
N VAL A 189 18.88 20.84 2.43
CA VAL A 189 17.81 20.72 1.41
C VAL A 189 17.05 19.40 1.58
N LEU A 190 17.78 18.30 1.80
CA LEU A 190 17.18 16.99 2.07
C LEU A 190 16.35 16.98 3.37
N ALA A 191 16.88 17.57 4.45
CA ALA A 191 16.16 17.68 5.72
C ALA A 191 14.90 18.55 5.61
N GLY A 192 14.93 19.62 4.81
CA GLY A 192 13.76 20.46 4.54
C GLY A 192 12.64 19.70 3.82
N GLY A 193 12.98 18.88 2.83
CA GLY A 193 12.02 18.02 2.14
C GLY A 193 11.42 16.94 3.04
N GLN A 194 12.22 16.36 3.93
CA GLN A 194 11.74 15.37 4.91
C GLN A 194 10.73 15.95 5.90
N GLY A 195 10.91 17.21 6.32
CA GLY A 195 9.95 17.90 7.21
C GLY A 195 8.58 18.10 6.56
N GLU A 196 8.54 18.46 5.28
CA GLU A 196 7.28 18.63 4.54
C GLU A 196 6.59 17.28 4.28
N ALA A 197 7.36 16.25 3.92
CA ALA A 197 6.83 14.88 3.75
C ALA A 197 6.27 14.33 5.06
N ARG A 198 6.96 14.53 6.19
CA ARG A 198 6.48 14.15 7.53
C ARG A 198 5.19 14.87 7.88
N LYS A 199 5.13 16.19 7.67
CA LYS A 199 3.91 16.98 7.93
C LYS A 199 2.73 16.51 7.08
N ARG A 200 2.97 16.19 5.80
CA ARG A 200 1.93 15.58 4.94
C ARG A 200 1.46 14.23 5.46
N LEU A 201 2.38 13.42 6.00
CA LEU A 201 2.02 12.13 6.61
C LEU A 201 1.14 12.35 7.85
N GLU A 202 1.48 13.33 8.70
CA GLU A 202 0.68 13.75 9.86
C GLU A 202 -0.70 14.30 9.44
N ASP A 203 -0.78 15.07 8.35
CA ASP A 203 -2.04 15.54 7.76
C ASP A 203 -2.90 14.38 7.23
N LEU A 204 -2.27 13.35 6.63
CA LEU A 204 -2.92 12.13 6.16
C LEU A 204 -3.35 11.20 7.32
N GLU A 205 -2.60 11.14 8.42
CA GLU A 205 -2.99 10.44 9.64
C GLU A 205 -4.32 10.99 10.19
N GLY A 206 -4.57 12.28 10.04
CA GLY A 206 -5.85 12.91 10.36
C GLY A 206 -7.04 12.41 9.51
N LEU A 207 -6.79 11.72 8.39
CA LEU A 207 -7.81 11.09 7.54
C LEU A 207 -8.02 9.60 7.85
N VAL A 208 -7.17 9.00 8.69
CA VAL A 208 -7.33 7.59 9.06
C VAL A 208 -8.61 7.43 9.86
N THR A 209 -9.40 6.43 9.49
CA THR A 209 -10.70 6.12 10.11
C THR A 209 -10.68 4.77 10.82
N GLU A 210 -9.66 3.94 10.59
CA GLU A 210 -9.55 2.60 11.15
C GLU A 210 -8.07 2.18 11.20
N TYR A 211 -7.66 1.55 12.30
CA TYR A 211 -6.41 0.80 12.45
C TYR A 211 -6.78 -0.64 12.80
N ARG A 212 -6.07 -1.65 12.28
CA ARG A 212 -6.17 -3.01 12.84
C ARG A 212 -4.87 -3.40 13.49
N LEU A 213 -4.99 -4.04 14.64
CA LEU A 213 -3.87 -4.63 15.34
C LEU A 213 -3.85 -6.11 14.98
N PRO A 214 -2.71 -6.62 14.46
CA PRO A 214 -2.59 -8.03 14.20
C PRO A 214 -2.79 -8.82 15.51
N PRO A 215 -3.27 -10.06 15.43
CA PRO A 215 -3.36 -10.93 16.59
C PRO A 215 -1.97 -11.10 17.21
N ALA A 216 -1.90 -11.04 18.54
CA ALA A 216 -0.69 -11.28 19.31
C ALA A 216 -0.86 -12.64 20.03
N PRO A 217 0.05 -13.61 19.86
CA PRO A 217 -0.07 -14.89 20.55
C PRO A 217 -0.15 -14.69 22.09
N PRO A 218 -0.98 -15.46 22.81
CA PRO A 218 -1.83 -16.58 22.36
C PRO A 218 -3.18 -16.20 21.73
N ALA A 219 -3.64 -14.95 21.85
CA ALA A 219 -4.91 -14.51 21.30
C ALA A 219 -4.88 -14.42 19.76
N TYR A 220 -5.83 -15.09 19.09
CA TYR A 220 -5.91 -15.12 17.62
C TYR A 220 -6.91 -14.11 17.02
N THR A 221 -7.60 -13.31 17.84
CA THR A 221 -8.59 -12.37 17.35
C THR A 221 -7.95 -11.00 17.07
N PRO A 222 -7.98 -10.50 15.82
CA PRO A 222 -7.52 -9.16 15.53
C PRO A 222 -8.40 -8.11 16.23
N LEU A 223 -7.79 -7.00 16.63
CA LEU A 223 -8.53 -5.84 17.14
C LEU A 223 -8.61 -4.77 16.06
N ILE A 224 -9.73 -4.04 16.04
CA ILE A 224 -9.92 -2.85 15.22
C ILE A 224 -10.01 -1.63 16.14
N VAL A 225 -9.23 -0.60 15.88
CA VAL A 225 -9.38 0.74 16.45
C VAL A 225 -10.04 1.64 15.41
N ARG A 226 -11.29 2.02 15.62
CA ARG A 226 -12.11 2.70 14.61
C ARG A 226 -12.58 4.07 15.08
N ARG A 227 -12.50 5.04 14.17
CA ARG A 227 -13.01 6.40 14.33
C ARG A 227 -14.53 6.43 14.21
N ASP A 228 -15.16 7.26 15.03
CA ASP A 228 -16.60 7.47 15.03
C ASP A 228 -17.07 8.03 13.68
N PRO A 229 -17.92 7.31 12.92
CA PRO A 229 -18.42 7.79 11.63
C PRO A 229 -19.60 8.77 11.75
N ALA A 230 -20.25 8.88 12.91
CA ALA A 230 -21.50 9.61 13.09
C ALA A 230 -21.33 11.02 13.69
N TYR A 231 -20.24 11.24 14.44
CA TYR A 231 -19.92 12.53 15.08
C TYR A 231 -18.84 13.29 14.28
N ASP A 232 -18.22 14.31 14.89
CA ASP A 232 -17.10 15.09 14.33
C ASP A 232 -15.81 14.26 14.09
N GLY A 233 -15.87 12.94 14.24
CA GLY A 233 -14.75 12.03 14.15
C GLY A 233 -13.71 12.25 15.25
N THR A 234 -14.03 12.89 16.37
CA THR A 234 -13.04 13.05 17.44
C THR A 234 -12.86 11.77 18.26
N ARG A 235 -13.88 10.91 18.30
CA ARG A 235 -13.90 9.72 19.17
C ARG A 235 -13.52 8.43 18.46
N TRP A 236 -13.03 7.49 19.24
CA TRP A 236 -12.53 6.19 18.78
C TRP A 236 -13.10 5.05 19.62
N ALA A 237 -13.28 3.91 18.96
CA ALA A 237 -13.70 2.65 19.54
C ALA A 237 -12.62 1.60 19.32
N ILE A 238 -12.54 0.60 20.19
CA ILE A 238 -11.68 -0.58 20.04
C ILE A 238 -12.61 -1.78 20.02
N LEU A 239 -12.57 -2.58 18.96
CA LEU A 239 -13.53 -3.63 18.68
C LEU A 239 -12.80 -4.96 18.40
N HIS A 240 -13.39 -6.08 18.79
CA HIS A 240 -12.99 -7.37 18.22
C HIS A 240 -13.37 -7.42 16.74
N ASP A 241 -12.46 -7.95 15.92
CA ASP A 241 -12.73 -8.31 14.53
C ASP A 241 -12.81 -9.84 14.39
N PRO A 242 -13.98 -10.43 14.59
CA PRO A 242 -14.14 -11.87 14.39
C PRO A 242 -14.08 -12.28 12.90
N GLY A 243 -13.92 -11.35 11.96
CA GLY A 243 -13.98 -11.63 10.51
C GLY A 243 -15.39 -11.98 9.99
N ASP A 244 -16.31 -12.39 10.87
CA ASP A 244 -17.73 -12.52 10.60
C ASP A 244 -18.56 -11.36 11.18
N SER A 245 -19.76 -11.13 10.66
CA SER A 245 -20.53 -9.92 10.94
C SER A 245 -21.23 -9.90 12.30
N THR A 246 -21.14 -10.96 13.11
CA THR A 246 -22.26 -11.27 14.03
C THR A 246 -22.05 -10.99 15.51
N VAL A 247 -20.83 -10.79 16.01
CA VAL A 247 -20.65 -10.37 17.41
C VAL A 247 -19.42 -9.48 17.54
N ARG A 248 -19.59 -8.21 17.92
CA ARG A 248 -18.47 -7.31 18.26
C ARG A 248 -18.48 -7.06 19.76
N ARG A 249 -17.39 -7.40 20.45
CA ARG A 249 -17.07 -6.82 21.76
C ARG A 249 -16.40 -5.47 21.56
N ALA A 250 -16.63 -4.53 22.46
CA ALA A 250 -15.95 -3.25 22.52
C ALA A 250 -15.13 -3.17 23.82
N TRP A 251 -13.94 -2.57 23.73
CA TRP A 251 -13.11 -2.28 24.90
C TRP A 251 -13.49 -0.92 25.47
N THR A 252 -14.08 -0.92 26.67
CA THR A 252 -14.48 0.26 27.43
C THR A 252 -13.51 0.51 28.59
N ALA A 253 -13.77 1.54 29.41
CA ALA A 253 -13.01 1.77 30.63
C ALA A 253 -13.20 0.65 31.67
N ASP A 254 -14.31 -0.09 31.58
CA ASP A 254 -14.69 -1.17 32.50
C ASP A 254 -14.28 -2.56 31.97
N GLY A 255 -13.69 -2.63 30.77
CA GLY A 255 -13.15 -3.84 30.16
C GLY A 255 -13.86 -4.22 28.87
N TRP A 256 -13.93 -5.53 28.59
CA TRP A 256 -14.61 -6.05 27.41
C TRP A 256 -16.11 -6.16 27.63
N GLU A 257 -16.89 -5.47 26.80
CA GLU A 257 -18.35 -5.50 26.84
C GLU A 257 -18.94 -5.79 25.47
N MET A 258 -20.19 -6.25 25.42
CA MET A 258 -20.87 -6.55 24.17
C MET A 258 -21.29 -5.25 23.47
N ALA A 259 -20.82 -4.99 22.26
CA ALA A 259 -21.08 -3.70 21.60
C ALA A 259 -22.57 -3.43 21.33
N TRP A 260 -23.42 -4.46 21.28
CA TRP A 260 -24.87 -4.32 21.11
C TRP A 260 -25.60 -3.92 22.39
N SER A 261 -25.01 -4.10 23.57
CA SER A 261 -25.56 -3.62 24.85
C SER A 261 -25.10 -2.21 25.21
N LEU A 262 -24.13 -1.66 24.47
CA LEU A 262 -23.58 -0.33 24.67
C LEU A 262 -24.30 0.71 23.82
N THR A 263 -24.41 1.93 24.34
CA THR A 263 -24.76 3.11 23.56
C THR A 263 -23.59 3.50 22.65
N HIS A 264 -23.87 4.29 21.61
CA HIS A 264 -22.83 4.77 20.69
C HIS A 264 -21.69 5.52 21.41
N GLN A 265 -22.00 6.29 22.46
CA GLN A 265 -20.99 7.04 23.22
C GLN A 265 -20.11 6.13 24.08
N GLU A 266 -20.65 5.01 24.56
CA GLU A 266 -19.90 4.00 25.31
C GLU A 266 -19.01 3.16 24.39
N VAL A 267 -19.46 2.86 23.17
CA VAL A 267 -18.62 2.20 22.16
C VAL A 267 -17.47 3.10 21.72
N PHE A 268 -17.74 4.36 21.40
CA PHE A 268 -16.76 5.35 20.97
C PHE A 268 -16.32 6.24 22.15
N CYS A 269 -15.70 5.64 23.17
CA CYS A 269 -15.34 6.33 24.41
C CYS A 269 -13.92 6.92 24.45
N TRP A 270 -13.06 6.61 23.47
CA TRP A 270 -11.67 7.06 23.47
C TRP A 270 -11.51 8.42 22.77
N PRO A 271 -10.77 9.37 23.36
CA PRO A 271 -10.75 10.78 22.91
C PRO A 271 -9.89 11.04 21.67
N ASP A 272 -8.97 10.13 21.33
CA ASP A 272 -8.06 10.25 20.20
C ASP A 272 -7.49 8.87 19.79
N ALA A 273 -6.86 8.82 18.62
CA ALA A 273 -6.31 7.60 18.04
C ALA A 273 -5.16 7.02 18.88
N GLU A 274 -4.29 7.87 19.43
CA GLU A 274 -3.12 7.45 20.19
C GLU A 274 -3.54 6.73 21.49
N THR A 275 -4.47 7.32 22.21
CA THR A 275 -5.08 6.76 23.42
C THR A 275 -5.79 5.45 23.11
N ALA A 276 -6.57 5.40 22.02
CA ALA A 276 -7.27 4.18 21.62
C ALA A 276 -6.30 3.05 21.22
N LEU A 277 -5.23 3.34 20.50
CA LEU A 277 -4.18 2.38 20.16
C LEU A 277 -3.44 1.86 21.40
N ALA A 278 -3.11 2.74 22.35
CA ALA A 278 -2.48 2.35 23.60
C ALA A 278 -3.39 1.42 24.42
N GLN A 279 -4.68 1.70 24.46
CA GLN A 279 -5.68 0.86 25.13
C GLN A 279 -5.92 -0.45 24.40
N ALA A 280 -5.92 -0.46 23.07
CA ALA A 280 -6.04 -1.69 22.30
C ALA A 280 -4.89 -2.66 22.58
N ARG A 281 -3.65 -2.16 22.69
CA ARG A 281 -2.49 -2.97 23.09
C ARG A 281 -2.62 -3.53 24.51
N ARG A 282 -3.18 -2.75 25.44
CA ARG A 282 -3.48 -3.23 26.80
C ARG A 282 -4.57 -4.30 26.78
N ALA A 283 -5.61 -4.09 25.98
CA ALA A 283 -6.71 -5.04 25.82
C ALA A 283 -6.22 -6.37 25.25
N GLN A 284 -5.33 -6.35 24.24
CA GLN A 284 -4.68 -7.56 23.72
C GLN A 284 -3.92 -8.32 24.81
N ALA A 285 -3.16 -7.62 25.65
CA ALA A 285 -2.41 -8.26 26.74
C ALA A 285 -3.30 -8.80 27.88
N GLN A 286 -4.55 -8.34 28.01
CA GLN A 286 -5.49 -8.80 29.05
C GLN A 286 -6.42 -9.91 28.56
N ASP A 287 -6.77 -9.93 27.27
CA ASP A 287 -7.57 -11.00 26.66
C ASP A 287 -6.88 -12.37 26.80
N ASP A 288 -5.54 -12.38 26.94
CA ASP A 288 -4.73 -13.58 27.19
C ASP A 288 -5.05 -14.30 28.51
N GLU A 289 -5.69 -13.65 29.48
CA GLU A 289 -6.00 -14.24 30.79
C GLU A 289 -7.43 -14.79 30.91
N HIS A 290 -8.34 -14.39 30.01
CA HIS A 290 -9.74 -14.82 30.04
C HIS A 290 -10.13 -15.37 28.68
N GLU A 291 -10.05 -16.69 28.52
CA GLU A 291 -10.56 -17.39 27.34
C GLU A 291 -12.00 -16.94 27.08
N PRO A 292 -12.29 -16.28 25.94
CA PRO A 292 -13.55 -15.62 25.74
C PRO A 292 -14.65 -16.68 25.70
N ASP A 293 -15.54 -16.56 26.66
CA ASP A 293 -16.86 -17.18 26.69
C ASP A 293 -17.56 -16.93 25.34
N VAL A 294 -17.53 -17.95 24.48
CA VAL A 294 -17.79 -17.85 23.03
C VAL A 294 -19.24 -17.44 22.74
N ASP A 295 -20.13 -17.59 23.72
CA ASP A 295 -21.56 -17.29 23.59
C ASP A 295 -22.11 -16.32 24.64
N GLY A 296 -21.26 -15.76 25.50
CA GLY A 296 -21.70 -14.88 26.59
C GLY A 296 -22.49 -15.61 27.70
N ALA A 297 -22.42 -16.95 27.77
CA ALA A 297 -23.15 -17.76 28.76
C ALA A 297 -22.26 -18.29 29.91
N GLY A 298 -21.01 -17.83 29.99
CA GLY A 298 -19.96 -18.26 30.90
C GLY A 298 -19.34 -19.61 30.56
N ARG A 299 -19.47 -20.10 29.31
CA ARG A 299 -19.12 -21.47 28.95
C ARG A 299 -17.72 -21.59 28.37
N THR A 300 -16.93 -22.48 28.96
CA THR A 300 -15.60 -22.83 28.45
C THR A 300 -15.70 -23.74 27.21
N PRO A 301 -14.70 -23.76 26.31
CA PRO A 301 -14.70 -24.68 25.17
C PRO A 301 -14.84 -26.16 25.56
N ALA A 302 -14.35 -26.54 26.75
CA ALA A 302 -14.53 -27.89 27.31
C ALA A 302 -16.01 -28.27 27.56
N GLU A 303 -16.87 -27.29 27.86
CA GLU A 303 -18.30 -27.49 28.08
C GLU A 303 -19.08 -27.66 26.77
N TYR A 304 -18.52 -27.22 25.64
CA TYR A 304 -19.08 -27.48 24.32
C TYR A 304 -18.79 -28.90 23.82
N HIS A 305 -17.66 -29.48 24.23
CA HIS A 305 -17.25 -30.81 23.82
C HIS A 305 -17.83 -31.95 24.67
N THR A 306 -18.54 -31.62 25.76
CA THR A 306 -19.10 -32.60 26.71
C THR A 306 -20.61 -32.86 26.56
N ARG A 307 -21.28 -32.29 25.55
CA ARG A 307 -22.66 -32.67 25.23
C ARG A 307 -22.71 -33.89 24.30
N PRO A 308 -23.35 -35.01 24.71
CA PRO A 308 -23.60 -36.16 23.84
C PRO A 308 -24.63 -35.85 22.74
#